data_AF-A0A453EAL6-F1
#
_entry.id   AF-A0A453EAL6-F1
#
_cell.length_a   1.000
_cell.length_b   1.000
_cell.length_c   1.000
_cell.angle_alpha   90.00
_cell.angle_beta   90.00
_cell.angle_gamma   90.00
#
_symmetry.space_group_name_H-M   'P 1'
#
loop_
_entity.id
_entity.type
_entity.pdbx_description
1 polymer ?
#
loop_
_entity_poly.entity_id
_entity_poly.type
_entity_poly.pdbx_seq_one_letter_code
_entity_poly.pdbx_strand_id
1 'polypeptide(L)'
;GRLPIELAALRDCKEEVEMLLPLTTPIPTVPNWSIEGVISHVKNEDKKPMEQRHRERRQRLLKSQADTAFKLKEYKMASECYGLAIDHGESATLYANRSVCKLLLGDGEGSLSDALRCRMLRPDWAKACYRQAAAHMLLKVPSSLPVCPLMTYSIIDTDL
;
A
#
# COMPACT_ATOMS: atom_id res chain seq x y z
N GLY A 1 3.71 -1.26 -19.70
CA GLY A 1 4.93 -1.82 -20.32
C GLY A 1 6.14 -1.32 -19.55
N ARG A 2 7.35 -1.74 -19.92
CA ARG A 2 8.58 -1.12 -19.40
C ARG A 2 8.75 0.27 -20.02
N LEU A 3 9.23 1.23 -19.23
CA LEU A 3 9.60 2.57 -19.68
C LEU A 3 10.88 2.51 -20.53
N PRO A 4 11.13 3.49 -21.42
CA PRO A 4 12.37 3.56 -22.19
C PRO A 4 13.63 3.48 -21.31
N ILE A 5 13.64 4.16 -20.17
CA ILE A 5 14.76 4.14 -19.21
C ILE A 5 14.98 2.74 -18.60
N GLU A 6 13.91 1.96 -18.40
CA GLU A 6 14.03 0.59 -17.89
C GLU A 6 14.56 -0.37 -18.96
N LEU A 7 14.27 -0.13 -20.24
CA LEU A 7 14.82 -0.92 -21.35
C LEU A 7 16.31 -0.64 -21.55
N ALA A 8 16.73 0.63 -21.46
CA ALA A 8 18.14 1.03 -21.46
C ALA A 8 18.89 0.39 -20.29
N ALA A 9 18.29 0.45 -19.10
CA ALA A 9 18.85 -0.15 -17.88
C ALA A 9 18.99 -1.68 -17.95
N LEU A 10 18.03 -2.39 -18.56
CA LEU A 10 18.13 -3.84 -18.81
C LEU A 10 19.33 -4.22 -19.69
N ARG A 11 19.67 -3.36 -20.66
CA ARG A 11 20.79 -3.54 -21.58
C ARG A 11 22.13 -3.08 -20.99
N ASP A 12 22.12 -2.51 -19.78
CA ASP A 12 23.28 -1.91 -19.13
C ASP A 12 23.86 -0.71 -19.90
N CYS A 13 23.05 -0.02 -20.71
CA CYS A 13 23.45 1.14 -21.50
C CYS A 13 23.40 2.41 -20.64
N LYS A 14 24.52 2.74 -19.98
CA LYS A 14 24.60 3.87 -19.04
C LYS A 14 24.34 5.21 -19.71
N GLU A 15 24.79 5.38 -20.95
CA GLU A 15 24.65 6.60 -21.74
C GLU A 15 23.16 6.87 -22.04
N GLU A 16 22.40 5.84 -22.42
CA GLU A 16 20.96 5.95 -22.64
C GLU A 16 20.21 6.25 -21.33
N VAL A 17 20.60 5.60 -20.24
CA VAL A 17 20.01 5.86 -18.91
C VAL A 17 20.28 7.29 -18.47
N GLU A 18 21.51 7.79 -18.64
CA GLU A 18 21.90 9.17 -18.32
C GLU A 18 21.09 10.21 -19.09
N MET A 19 20.92 10.01 -20.40
CA MET A 19 20.09 10.89 -21.23
C MET A 19 18.62 10.91 -20.81
N LEU A 20 18.08 9.75 -20.42
CA LEU A 20 16.65 9.61 -20.08
C LEU A 20 16.33 10.01 -18.64
N LEU A 21 17.31 10.00 -17.74
CA LEU A 21 17.14 10.27 -16.31
C LEU A 21 16.52 11.65 -16.02
N PRO A 22 16.98 12.78 -16.61
CA PRO A 22 16.36 14.09 -16.40
C PRO A 22 15.01 14.23 -17.12
N LEU A 23 14.70 13.35 -18.08
CA LEU A 23 13.46 13.37 -18.87
C LEU A 23 12.37 12.46 -18.30
N THR A 24 12.68 11.65 -17.29
CA THR A 24 11.77 10.65 -16.73
C THR A 24 11.44 10.99 -15.28
N THR A 25 10.15 11.00 -14.94
CA THR A 25 9.74 11.14 -13.54
C THR A 25 10.23 9.94 -12.72
N PRO A 26 10.75 10.15 -11.50
CA PRO A 26 11.24 9.06 -10.66
C PRO A 26 10.18 7.97 -10.48
N ILE A 27 10.57 6.72 -10.78
CA ILE A 27 9.70 5.57 -10.61
C ILE A 27 9.60 5.28 -9.11
N PRO A 28 8.40 5.26 -8.49
CA PRO A 28 8.27 5.11 -7.04
C PRO A 28 8.88 3.82 -6.46
N THR A 29 9.07 2.77 -7.27
CA THR A 29 9.70 1.51 -6.86
C THR A 29 11.22 1.57 -6.84
N VAL A 30 11.84 2.63 -7.38
CA VAL A 30 13.30 2.81 -7.44
C VAL A 30 13.73 3.80 -6.35
N PRO A 31 14.24 3.33 -5.20
CA PRO A 31 14.58 4.21 -4.08
C PRO A 31 15.83 5.06 -4.33
N ASN A 32 16.74 4.61 -5.19
CA ASN A 32 17.95 5.33 -5.57
C ASN A 32 17.83 5.80 -7.03
N TRP A 33 17.47 7.07 -7.24
CA TRP A 33 17.30 7.65 -8.57
C TRP A 33 18.62 8.16 -9.17
N SER A 34 19.57 7.25 -9.35
CA SER A 34 20.84 7.46 -10.04
C SER A 34 21.00 6.43 -11.17
N ILE A 35 21.96 6.64 -12.07
CA ILE A 35 22.22 5.70 -13.19
C ILE A 35 22.41 4.27 -12.65
N GLU A 36 23.31 4.11 -11.66
CA GLU A 36 23.57 2.83 -11.01
C GLU A 36 22.35 2.30 -10.22
N GLY A 37 21.60 3.20 -9.57
CA GLY A 37 20.40 2.84 -8.82
C GLY A 37 19.28 2.28 -9.72
N VAL A 38 19.05 2.89 -10.88
CA VAL A 38 18.06 2.43 -11.87
C VAL A 38 18.50 1.09 -12.49
N ILE A 39 19.76 0.99 -12.93
CA ILE A 39 20.31 -0.24 -13.51
C ILE A 39 20.24 -1.41 -12.53
N SER A 40 20.70 -1.21 -11.29
CA SER A 40 20.69 -2.24 -10.26
C SER A 40 19.27 -2.67 -9.91
N HIS A 41 18.33 -1.73 -9.77
CA HIS A 41 16.92 -2.05 -9.53
C HIS A 41 16.35 -2.93 -10.65
N VAL A 42 16.50 -2.51 -11.90
CA VAL A 42 15.94 -3.20 -13.06
C VAL A 42 16.52 -4.61 -13.22
N LYS A 43 17.83 -4.78 -13.03
CA LYS A 43 18.50 -6.09 -13.04
C LYS A 43 17.99 -7.00 -11.91
N ASN A 44 17.78 -6.46 -10.72
CA ASN A 44 17.24 -7.23 -9.60
C ASN A 44 15.79 -7.65 -9.83
N GLU A 45 14.96 -6.75 -10.37
CA GLU A 45 13.58 -7.07 -10.76
C GLU A 45 13.52 -8.14 -11.84
N ASP A 46 14.45 -8.15 -12.80
CA ASP A 46 14.47 -9.15 -13.88
C ASP A 46 14.89 -10.55 -13.40
N LYS A 47 15.76 -10.62 -12.39
CA LYS A 47 16.19 -11.86 -11.73
C LYS A 47 15.09 -12.50 -10.87
N LYS A 48 14.00 -11.78 -10.53
CA LYS A 48 12.93 -12.35 -9.72
C LYS A 48 12.28 -13.54 -10.43
N PRO A 49 11.98 -14.64 -9.71
CA PRO A 49 11.21 -15.75 -10.26
C PRO A 49 9.90 -15.25 -10.89
N MET A 50 9.50 -15.85 -12.01
CA MET A 50 8.29 -15.43 -12.73
C MET A 50 7.05 -15.48 -11.81
N GLU A 51 6.94 -16.50 -10.97
CA GLU A 51 5.88 -16.63 -9.96
C GLU A 51 5.85 -15.47 -8.97
N GLN A 52 7.02 -15.03 -8.50
CA GLN A 52 7.13 -13.89 -7.60
C GLN A 52 6.66 -12.61 -8.28
N ARG A 53 7.08 -12.37 -9.53
CA ARG A 53 6.61 -11.23 -10.33
C ARG A 53 5.11 -11.28 -10.56
N HIS A 54 4.54 -12.46 -10.80
CA HIS A 54 3.09 -12.64 -10.94
C HIS A 54 2.33 -12.34 -9.66
N ARG A 55 2.81 -12.82 -8.50
CA ARG A 55 2.24 -12.50 -7.18
C ARG A 55 2.24 -11.00 -6.91
N GLU A 56 3.38 -10.34 -7.09
CA GLU A 56 3.51 -8.89 -6.88
C GLU A 56 2.64 -8.08 -7.86
N ARG A 57 2.52 -8.52 -9.11
CA ARG A 57 1.60 -7.90 -10.08
C ARG A 57 0.14 -8.06 -9.67
N ARG A 58 -0.25 -9.24 -9.19
CA ARG A 58 -1.61 -9.53 -8.73
C ARG A 58 -1.95 -8.73 -7.48
N GLN A 59 -1.05 -8.69 -6.50
CA GLN A 59 -1.17 -7.85 -5.31
C GLN A 59 -1.39 -6.37 -5.67
N ARG A 60 -0.56 -5.81 -6.57
CA ARG A 60 -0.71 -4.41 -7.00
C ARG A 60 -2.05 -4.13 -7.67
N LEU A 61 -2.54 -5.05 -8.50
CA LEU A 61 -3.83 -4.91 -9.15
C LEU A 61 -4.98 -4.88 -8.12
N LEU A 62 -4.97 -5.83 -7.17
CA LEU A 62 -5.98 -5.93 -6.12
C LEU A 62 -5.95 -4.71 -5.19
N LYS A 63 -4.75 -4.23 -4.84
CA LYS A 63 -4.59 -2.97 -4.10
C LYS A 63 -5.23 -1.81 -4.87
N SER A 64 -4.94 -1.67 -6.16
CA SER A 64 -5.51 -0.58 -6.97
C SER A 64 -7.04 -0.65 -7.09
N GLN A 65 -7.60 -1.86 -7.14
CA GLN A 65 -9.05 -2.08 -7.09
C GLN A 65 -9.62 -1.66 -5.73
N ALA A 66 -8.95 -2.06 -4.64
CA ALA A 66 -9.33 -1.68 -3.28
C ALA A 66 -9.27 -0.15 -3.07
N ASP A 67 -8.21 0.50 -3.54
CA ASP A 67 -8.04 1.97 -3.47
C ASP A 67 -9.18 2.68 -4.22
N THR A 68 -9.59 2.15 -5.38
CA THR A 68 -10.73 2.66 -6.15
C THR A 68 -12.05 2.47 -5.40
N ALA A 69 -12.33 1.27 -4.90
CA ALA A 69 -13.54 0.98 -4.12
C ALA A 69 -13.62 1.84 -2.85
N PHE A 70 -12.48 2.09 -2.19
CA PHE A 70 -12.39 2.97 -1.03
C PHE A 70 -12.80 4.40 -1.36
N LYS A 71 -12.31 4.95 -2.49
CA LYS A 71 -12.70 6.29 -2.98
C LYS A 71 -14.19 6.38 -3.30
N LEU A 72 -14.80 5.29 -3.76
CA LEU A 72 -16.24 5.17 -3.99
C LEU A 72 -17.06 4.92 -2.72
N LYS A 73 -16.41 4.87 -1.54
CA LYS A 73 -17.01 4.56 -0.24
C LYS A 73 -17.62 3.16 -0.14
N GLU A 74 -17.24 2.26 -1.04
CA GLU A 74 -17.62 0.85 -1.03
C GLU A 74 -16.70 0.08 -0.06
N TYR A 75 -16.75 0.42 1.23
CA TYR A 75 -15.76 -0.03 2.21
C TYR A 75 -15.71 -1.55 2.39
N LYS A 76 -16.85 -2.24 2.20
CA LYS A 76 -16.92 -3.71 2.22
C LYS A 76 -16.09 -4.32 1.09
N MET A 77 -16.31 -3.87 -0.15
CA MET A 77 -15.57 -4.33 -1.32
C MET A 77 -14.09 -3.95 -1.24
N ALA A 78 -13.78 -2.75 -0.74
CA ALA A 78 -12.40 -2.33 -0.50
C ALA A 78 -11.69 -3.26 0.51
N SER A 79 -12.35 -3.59 1.62
CA SER A 79 -11.82 -4.51 2.64
C SER A 79 -11.51 -5.89 2.07
N GLU A 80 -12.44 -6.45 1.28
CA GLU A 80 -12.27 -7.74 0.60
C GLU A 80 -11.09 -7.71 -0.39
N CYS A 81 -10.99 -6.68 -1.24
CA CYS A 81 -9.90 -6.54 -2.19
C CYS A 81 -8.54 -6.36 -1.51
N TYR A 82 -8.46 -5.61 -0.42
CA TYR A 82 -7.24 -5.53 0.39
C TYR A 82 -6.89 -6.89 1.00
N GLY A 83 -7.88 -7.67 1.45
CA GLY A 83 -7.67 -9.04 1.92
C GLY A 83 -7.03 -9.94 0.86
N LEU A 84 -7.61 -9.96 -0.35
CA LEU A 84 -7.05 -10.71 -1.47
C LEU A 84 -5.64 -10.23 -1.84
N ALA A 85 -5.34 -8.94 -1.73
CA ALA A 85 -3.99 -8.42 -1.96
C ALA A 85 -2.99 -8.95 -0.92
N ILE A 86 -3.40 -9.08 0.35
CA ILE A 86 -2.58 -9.62 1.44
C ILE A 86 -2.23 -11.10 1.21
N ASP A 87 -3.13 -11.88 0.62
CA ASP A 87 -2.88 -13.29 0.28
C ASP A 87 -1.73 -13.47 -0.73
N HIS A 88 -1.40 -12.42 -1.48
CA HIS A 88 -0.28 -12.40 -2.42
C HIS A 88 1.00 -11.78 -1.83
N GLY A 89 0.96 -11.30 -0.59
CA GLY A 89 2.11 -10.77 0.14
C GLY A 89 1.68 -9.80 1.26
N GLU A 90 2.36 -9.87 2.40
CA GLU A 90 2.07 -8.94 3.49
C GLU A 90 2.66 -7.56 3.21
N SER A 91 1.90 -6.52 3.58
CA SER A 91 2.37 -5.13 3.51
C SER A 91 1.70 -4.33 4.61
N ALA A 92 2.50 -3.55 5.34
CA ALA A 92 1.99 -2.66 6.38
C ALA A 92 0.89 -1.75 5.84
N THR A 93 1.03 -1.24 4.61
CA THR A 93 0.06 -0.37 3.95
C THR A 93 -1.26 -1.08 3.65
N LEU A 94 -1.24 -2.37 3.27
CA LEU A 94 -2.47 -3.12 3.00
C LEU A 94 -3.28 -3.34 4.28
N TYR A 95 -2.61 -3.77 5.35
CA TYR A 95 -3.24 -3.90 6.68
C TYR A 95 -3.77 -2.56 7.18
N ALA A 96 -2.97 -1.52 7.07
CA ALA A 96 -3.34 -0.13 7.37
C ALA A 96 -4.63 0.33 6.67
N ASN A 97 -4.76 0.08 5.36
CA ASN A 97 -5.91 0.55 4.62
C ASN A 97 -7.15 -0.32 4.90
N ARG A 98 -6.96 -1.64 5.06
CA ARG A 98 -8.04 -2.55 5.45
C ARG A 98 -8.55 -2.25 6.87
N SER A 99 -7.69 -1.84 7.80
CA SER A 99 -8.10 -1.48 9.17
C SER A 99 -9.07 -0.29 9.16
N VAL A 100 -8.85 0.69 8.27
CA VAL A 100 -9.75 1.84 8.10
C VAL A 100 -11.09 1.37 7.51
N CYS A 101 -11.08 0.49 6.50
CA CYS A 101 -12.31 -0.08 5.94
C CYS A 101 -13.15 -0.77 7.02
N LYS A 102 -12.53 -1.62 7.84
CA LYS A 102 -13.20 -2.34 8.94
C LYS A 102 -13.74 -1.39 10.01
N LEU A 103 -12.98 -0.36 10.36
CA LEU A 103 -13.43 0.68 11.29
C LEU A 103 -14.71 1.37 10.77
N LEU A 104 -14.74 1.74 9.49
CA LEU A 104 -15.89 2.39 8.84
C LEU A 104 -17.11 1.45 8.71
N LEU A 105 -16.88 0.14 8.76
CA LEU A 105 -17.93 -0.88 8.80
C LEU A 105 -18.39 -1.22 10.23
N GLY A 106 -17.79 -0.61 11.27
CA GLY A 106 -18.09 -0.90 12.66
C GLY A 106 -17.36 -2.13 13.24
N ASP A 107 -16.49 -2.76 12.47
CA ASP A 107 -15.68 -3.90 12.91
C ASP A 107 -14.43 -3.42 13.66
N GLY A 108 -14.62 -3.10 14.95
CA GLY A 108 -13.55 -2.63 15.83
C GLY A 108 -12.47 -3.67 16.11
N GLU A 109 -12.84 -4.94 16.27
CA GLU A 109 -11.89 -6.03 16.56
C GLU A 109 -10.99 -6.31 15.35
N GLY A 110 -11.60 -6.44 14.17
CA GLY A 110 -10.85 -6.65 12.94
C GLY A 110 -10.00 -5.44 12.56
N SER A 111 -10.46 -4.21 12.85
CA SER A 111 -9.65 -3.00 12.69
C SER A 111 -8.43 -3.01 13.62
N LEU A 112 -8.61 -3.37 14.89
CA LEU A 112 -7.52 -3.47 15.86
C LEU A 112 -6.49 -4.53 15.44
N SER A 113 -6.94 -5.70 15.01
CA SER A 113 -6.06 -6.77 14.52
C SER A 113 -5.18 -6.29 13.36
N ASP A 114 -5.77 -5.61 12.37
CA ASP A 114 -5.02 -5.09 11.22
C ASP A 114 -4.06 -3.96 11.63
N ALA A 115 -4.45 -3.09 12.56
CA ALA A 115 -3.59 -2.02 13.08
C ALA A 115 -2.37 -2.58 13.83
N LEU A 116 -2.55 -3.64 14.64
CA LEU A 116 -1.45 -4.32 15.31
C LEU A 116 -0.50 -4.98 14.31
N ARG A 117 -1.02 -5.66 13.28
CA ARG A 117 -0.18 -6.27 12.24
C ARG A 117 0.63 -5.23 11.47
N CYS A 118 0.03 -4.08 11.17
CA CYS A 118 0.70 -2.94 10.57
C CYS A 118 1.87 -2.45 11.43
N ARG A 119 1.67 -2.29 12.75
CA ARG A 119 2.71 -1.88 13.69
C ARG A 119 3.83 -2.93 13.83
N MET A 120 3.51 -4.23 13.77
CA MET A 120 4.53 -5.28 13.76
C MET A 120 5.43 -5.19 12.50
N LEU A 121 4.84 -4.89 11.34
CA LEU A 121 5.58 -4.77 10.08
C LEU A 121 6.37 -3.47 9.99
N ARG A 122 5.86 -2.38 10.58
CA ARG A 122 6.54 -1.06 10.63
C ARG A 122 6.38 -0.41 11.99
N PRO A 123 7.24 -0.75 12.97
CA PRO A 123 7.15 -0.23 14.33
C PRO A 123 7.24 1.30 14.42
N ASP A 124 8.02 1.91 13.54
CA ASP A 124 8.28 3.36 13.52
C ASP A 124 7.21 4.16 12.76
N TRP A 125 6.16 3.51 12.26
CA TRP A 125 5.14 4.20 11.47
C TRP A 125 4.06 4.81 12.37
N ALA A 126 4.16 6.11 12.65
CA ALA A 126 3.22 6.85 13.49
C ALA A 126 1.74 6.65 13.12
N LYS A 127 1.43 6.50 11.81
CA LYS A 127 0.07 6.23 11.32
C LYS A 127 -0.50 4.89 11.85
N ALA A 128 0.34 3.90 12.14
CA ALA A 128 -0.09 2.63 12.74
C ALA A 128 -0.60 2.81 14.18
N CYS A 129 0.09 3.64 14.99
CA CYS A 129 -0.33 3.96 16.36
C CYS A 129 -1.69 4.67 16.37
N TYR A 130 -1.90 5.61 15.46
CA TYR A 130 -3.16 6.32 15.32
C TYR A 130 -4.32 5.38 14.96
N ARG A 131 -4.12 4.45 14.02
CA ARG A 131 -5.12 3.44 13.66
C ARG A 131 -5.47 2.51 14.82
N GLN A 132 -4.47 2.12 15.62
CA GLN A 132 -4.70 1.31 16.82
C GLN A 132 -5.55 2.07 17.85
N ALA A 133 -5.26 3.36 18.07
CA ALA A 133 -6.04 4.21 18.97
C ALA A 133 -7.49 4.34 18.49
N ALA A 134 -7.71 4.58 17.20
CA ALA A 134 -9.05 4.65 16.61
C ALA A 134 -9.86 3.35 16.80
N ALA A 135 -9.23 2.19 16.60
CA ALA A 135 -9.88 0.90 16.84
C ALA A 135 -10.25 0.69 18.32
N HIS A 136 -9.35 1.04 19.25
CA HIS A 136 -9.66 1.01 20.68
C HIS A 136 -10.78 1.96 21.08
N MET A 137 -10.89 3.14 20.45
CA MET A 137 -11.98 4.06 20.70
C MET A 137 -13.31 3.44 20.27
N LEU A 138 -13.38 2.84 19.07
CA LEU A 138 -14.60 2.18 18.59
C LEU A 138 -15.05 1.05 19.54
N LEU A 139 -14.11 0.22 20.01
CA LEU A 139 -14.40 -0.88 20.95
C LEU A 139 -14.88 -0.40 22.33
N LYS A 140 -14.53 0.83 22.73
CA LYS A 140 -14.95 1.44 24.00
C LYS A 140 -16.29 2.17 23.89
N VAL A 141 -16.77 2.45 22.68
CA VAL A 141 -18.09 3.06 22.48
C VAL A 141 -19.13 1.94 22.57
N PRO A 142 -20.17 2.07 23.44
CA PRO A 142 -21.27 1.13 23.46
C PRO A 142 -21.89 1.03 22.07
N SER A 143 -22.14 -0.20 21.60
CA SER A 143 -22.67 -0.55 20.27
C SER A 143 -24.00 0.13 19.87
N SER A 144 -24.59 0.94 20.75
CA SER A 144 -25.83 1.69 20.56
C SER A 144 -25.65 3.13 20.08
N LEU A 145 -24.43 3.68 20.00
CA LEU A 145 -24.18 5.06 19.56
C LEU A 145 -23.54 5.10 18.16
N PRO A 146 -24.10 5.87 17.21
CA PRO A 146 -23.50 6.03 15.89
C PRO A 146 -22.12 6.67 16.02
N VAL A 147 -21.13 6.09 15.33
CA VAL A 147 -19.77 6.65 15.26
C VAL A 147 -19.86 8.06 14.68
N CYS A 148 -19.53 9.08 15.47
CA CYS A 148 -19.66 10.47 15.04
C CYS A 148 -18.86 10.74 13.76
N PRO A 149 -19.45 11.39 12.72
CA PRO A 149 -18.77 11.67 11.45
C PRO A 149 -17.44 12.42 11.60
N LEU A 150 -17.32 13.29 12.60
CA LEU A 150 -16.09 14.06 12.88
C LEU A 150 -14.88 13.18 13.22
N MET A 151 -15.10 11.97 13.75
CA MET A 151 -14.03 11.01 14.05
C MET A 151 -13.49 10.34 12.78
N THR A 152 -14.33 10.19 11.75
CA THR A 152 -13.91 9.56 10.47
C THR A 152 -13.07 10.50 9.61
N TYR A 153 -13.29 11.82 9.65
CA TYR A 153 -12.57 12.79 8.81
C TYR A 153 -11.05 12.81 9.11
N SER A 154 -10.66 12.85 10.39
CA SER A 154 -9.24 12.83 10.77
C SER A 154 -8.53 11.49 10.48
N ILE A 155 -9.30 10.40 10.36
CA ILE A 155 -8.79 9.06 10.04
C ILE A 155 -8.62 8.86 8.53
N ILE A 156 -9.53 9.43 7.73
CA ILE A 156 -9.51 9.32 6.27
C ILE A 156 -8.49 10.29 5.65
N ASP A 157 -8.29 11.48 6.24
CA ASP A 157 -7.38 12.51 5.74
C ASP A 157 -5.88 12.23 5.97
N THR A 158 -5.52 11.12 6.62
CA THR A 158 -4.11 10.70 6.78
C THR A 158 -3.60 9.76 5.66
N ASP A 159 -4.12 9.98 4.45
CA ASP A 159 -3.65 9.55 3.11
C ASP A 159 -3.90 8.10 2.68
N LEU A 160 -4.69 7.98 1.59
CA LEU A 160 -4.49 6.99 0.53
C LEU A 160 -3.09 7.14 -0.11
#